data_AF-A0A9R0A7V6-F1
#
_entry.id   AF-A0A9R0A7V6-F1
#
_cell.length_a   1.000
_cell.length_b   1.000
_cell.length_c   1.000
_cell.angle_alpha   90.00
_cell.angle_beta   90.00
_cell.angle_gamma   90.00
#
_symmetry.space_group_name_H-M   'P 1'
#
loop_
_entity.id
_entity.type
_entity.pdbx_description
1 polymer ?
#
loop_
_entity_poly.entity_id
_entity_poly.type
_entity_poly.pdbx_seq_one_letter_code
_entity_poly.pdbx_strand_id
1 'polypeptide(L)'
;MTCALELPMLSKRDCRHIFLHEENMALHHLNLLRPVLCRFLPSVVRTPLVTSSRVPSLPQASCPTLLPNYVRHYATKKSKAKAKGQTAKVNINAALVEDIISLEEVKEDMAAVLTSLKEDFSRNLSIRTSPGALDHITVTTKDGKFPLNQLGQISMKSPQLLVVNMTGFPEAMAAVTRALQDSSMGLNPEVEGTIIRVPVPKVTREHRENLVKLAKQFSNKAKDSLRKVRTNAVTRVKKSKEGISEDTIHLIEKQIQQMADGYVADIDKQLATKTKELLG
;
A
#
# COMPACT_ATOMS: atom_id res chain seq x y z
N MET A 1 -2.10 -20.87 61.99
CA MET A 1 -0.68 -20.75 61.59
C MET A 1 -0.65 -20.51 60.08
N THR A 2 -0.97 -19.29 59.64
CA THR A 2 -0.03 -18.18 59.32
C THR A 2 1.00 -18.54 58.24
N CYS A 3 0.74 -18.11 57.01
CA CYS A 3 1.64 -17.25 56.24
C CYS A 3 0.89 -16.73 55.01
N ALA A 4 0.32 -15.54 55.17
CA ALA A 4 0.06 -14.62 54.09
C ALA A 4 1.41 -14.02 53.68
N LEU A 5 1.72 -14.06 52.37
CA LEU A 5 2.79 -13.25 51.80
C LEU A 5 2.19 -12.42 50.67
N GLU A 6 1.98 -11.16 51.02
CA GLU A 6 1.75 -10.02 50.14
C GLU A 6 2.88 -9.90 49.11
N LEU A 7 2.51 -9.70 47.84
CA LEU A 7 3.40 -9.16 46.82
C LEU A 7 2.90 -7.77 46.41
N PRO A 8 3.78 -6.75 46.43
CA PRO A 8 3.37 -5.37 46.20
C PRO A 8 3.19 -5.05 44.72
N MET A 9 2.19 -4.19 44.48
CA MET A 9 1.96 -3.43 43.25
C MET A 9 3.23 -2.71 42.78
N LEU A 10 3.73 -3.04 41.59
CA LEU A 10 4.73 -2.21 40.89
C LEU A 10 4.14 -1.62 39.60
N SER A 11 4.28 -0.30 39.54
CA SER A 11 3.77 0.65 38.56
C SER A 11 4.32 0.43 37.14
N LYS A 12 3.45 0.56 36.14
CA LYS A 12 3.71 0.43 34.68
C LYS A 12 4.52 1.58 34.05
N ARG A 13 5.20 2.44 34.82
CA ARG A 13 5.87 3.64 34.28
C ARG A 13 7.38 3.51 34.03
N ASP A 14 8.05 2.46 34.51
CA ASP A 14 9.52 2.40 34.46
C ASP A 14 10.13 1.49 33.38
N CYS A 15 9.32 0.78 32.58
CA CYS A 15 9.85 -0.05 31.47
C CYS A 15 10.12 0.71 30.16
N ARG A 16 9.83 2.02 30.06
CA ARG A 16 10.06 2.79 28.83
C ARG A 16 11.46 3.38 28.68
N HIS A 17 12.30 3.29 29.71
CA HIS A 17 13.59 3.98 29.72
C HIS A 17 14.82 3.12 29.39
N ILE A 18 14.64 1.80 29.23
CA ILE A 18 15.75 0.86 28.99
C ILE A 18 15.86 0.45 27.50
N PHE A 19 14.83 0.69 26.68
CA PHE A 19 14.82 0.27 25.26
C PHE A 19 15.29 1.32 24.24
N LEU A 20 15.77 2.50 24.69
CA LEU A 20 16.21 3.59 23.81
C LEU A 20 17.74 3.77 23.75
N HIS A 21 18.51 2.83 24.29
CA HIS A 21 19.98 2.94 24.34
C HIS A 21 20.72 1.96 23.40
N GLU A 22 20.00 1.16 22.61
CA GLU A 22 20.58 0.10 21.78
C GLU A 22 20.38 0.29 20.25
N GLU A 23 19.96 1.47 19.80
CA GLU A 23 19.84 1.79 18.35
C GLU A 23 20.91 2.77 17.84
N ASN A 24 21.82 3.27 18.69
CA ASN A 24 22.72 4.37 18.31
C ASN A 24 24.19 3.98 18.03
N MET A 25 24.47 2.69 17.78
CA MET A 25 25.84 2.18 17.54
C MET A 25 26.01 1.41 16.21
N ALA A 26 25.13 1.60 15.22
CA ALA A 26 25.19 0.90 13.94
C ALA A 26 25.38 1.83 12.71
N LEU A 27 25.92 3.05 12.90
CA LEU A 27 26.10 4.01 11.79
C LEU A 27 27.50 4.67 11.71
N HIS A 28 28.56 3.97 12.14
CA HIS A 28 29.92 4.55 12.12
C HIS A 28 31.05 3.69 11.52
N HIS A 29 30.76 2.69 10.69
CA HIS A 29 31.81 1.89 10.05
C HIS A 29 31.61 1.59 8.55
N LEU A 30 31.24 2.57 7.72
CA LEU A 30 31.43 2.45 6.26
C LEU A 30 31.71 3.82 5.61
N ASN A 31 32.69 4.55 6.15
CA ASN A 31 33.26 5.72 5.49
C ASN A 31 34.78 5.67 5.58
N LEU A 32 35.37 4.83 4.73
CA LEU A 32 36.79 4.90 4.35
C LEU A 32 36.98 3.98 3.14
N LEU A 33 36.89 4.56 1.94
CA LEU A 33 37.80 4.32 0.82
C LEU A 33 37.46 5.34 -0.29
N ARG A 34 38.41 6.23 -0.54
CA ARG A 34 38.39 7.38 -1.45
C ARG A 34 38.95 6.96 -2.85
N PRO A 35 39.00 7.85 -3.86
CA PRO A 35 38.66 7.62 -5.26
C PRO A 35 39.88 7.45 -6.17
N VAL A 36 39.72 6.87 -7.38
CA VAL A 36 40.44 7.28 -8.63
C VAL A 36 39.66 6.74 -9.83
N LEU A 37 39.14 7.62 -10.69
CA LEU A 37 39.30 7.60 -12.17
C LEU A 37 38.33 8.61 -12.80
N CYS A 38 38.90 9.77 -13.12
CA CYS A 38 38.36 10.76 -14.02
C CYS A 38 38.94 10.50 -15.44
N ARG A 39 38.30 11.06 -16.47
CA ARG A 39 38.59 11.01 -17.93
C ARG A 39 37.88 9.83 -18.61
N PHE A 40 36.93 10.00 -19.54
CA PHE A 40 36.88 10.91 -20.69
C PHE A 40 35.43 11.24 -21.10
N LEU A 41 35.17 12.50 -21.42
CA LEU A 41 34.04 12.97 -22.25
C LEU A 41 34.56 13.23 -23.68
N PRO A 42 33.70 13.09 -24.70
CA PRO A 42 33.56 14.18 -25.69
C PRO A 42 32.07 14.47 -25.95
N SER A 43 31.58 15.68 -25.72
CA SER A 43 31.56 16.84 -26.64
C SER A 43 30.67 16.65 -27.88
N VAL A 44 29.54 17.36 -27.83
CA VAL A 44 28.56 17.67 -28.88
C VAL A 44 29.24 18.24 -30.14
N VAL A 45 28.87 17.74 -31.32
CA VAL A 45 28.99 18.50 -32.59
C VAL A 45 27.73 18.31 -33.45
N ARG A 46 27.22 19.46 -33.88
CA ARG A 46 26.10 19.80 -34.76
C ARG A 46 26.40 19.38 -36.20
N THR A 47 25.42 18.87 -36.97
CA THR A 47 25.52 18.74 -38.43
C THR A 47 24.52 19.67 -39.14
N PRO A 48 24.90 20.32 -40.27
CA PRO A 48 24.06 21.31 -40.95
C PRO A 48 23.26 20.74 -42.14
N LEU A 49 22.21 21.49 -42.48
CA LEU A 49 21.46 21.43 -43.73
C LEU A 49 22.38 21.67 -44.94
N VAL A 50 22.18 20.93 -46.05
CA VAL A 50 22.64 21.32 -47.38
C VAL A 50 21.51 21.14 -48.40
N THR A 51 21.26 22.24 -49.08
CA THR A 51 20.41 22.50 -50.25
C THR A 51 20.96 21.88 -51.53
N SER A 52 20.10 21.40 -52.43
CA SER A 52 20.40 21.40 -53.87
C SER A 52 19.12 21.43 -54.72
N SER A 53 19.19 22.28 -55.75
CA SER A 53 18.19 22.71 -56.71
C SER A 53 17.96 21.75 -57.88
N ARG A 54 16.74 21.70 -58.43
CA ARG A 54 16.50 21.71 -59.89
C ARG A 54 15.03 22.01 -60.24
N VAL A 55 14.85 22.95 -61.15
CA VAL A 55 13.67 23.38 -61.95
C VAL A 55 14.24 23.53 -63.40
N PRO A 56 13.54 23.32 -64.56
CA PRO A 56 12.23 23.87 -64.99
C PRO A 56 11.31 22.86 -65.75
N SER A 57 10.04 23.11 -66.13
CA SER A 57 9.45 24.26 -66.85
C SER A 57 7.90 24.33 -66.78
N LEU A 58 7.37 25.56 -66.93
CA LEU A 58 5.96 25.96 -67.08
C LEU A 58 5.32 25.52 -68.43
N PRO A 59 3.98 25.59 -68.56
CA PRO A 59 3.36 26.75 -69.23
C PRO A 59 2.21 27.41 -68.44
N GLN A 60 2.00 28.70 -68.75
CA GLN A 60 1.10 29.68 -68.13
C GLN A 60 -0.37 29.51 -68.54
N ALA A 61 -1.30 29.88 -67.65
CA ALA A 61 -2.52 30.60 -68.03
C ALA A 61 -3.17 31.32 -66.82
N SER A 62 -3.20 32.66 -66.91
CA SER A 62 -4.20 33.64 -66.40
C SER A 62 -4.73 33.56 -64.95
N CYS A 63 -4.35 34.55 -64.12
CA CYS A 63 -5.14 35.10 -63.00
C CYS A 63 -6.27 36.03 -63.54
N PRO A 64 -7.18 36.64 -62.74
CA PRO A 64 -7.29 36.69 -61.27
C PRO A 64 -8.73 36.61 -60.68
N THR A 65 -8.92 35.98 -59.51
CA THR A 65 -9.95 36.46 -58.55
C THR A 65 -9.46 36.25 -57.12
N LEU A 66 -9.05 37.34 -56.49
CA LEU A 66 -8.78 37.43 -55.06
C LEU A 66 -10.10 37.30 -54.29
N LEU A 67 -10.32 36.17 -53.64
CA LEU A 67 -11.25 36.10 -52.51
C LEU A 67 -10.44 36.21 -51.21
N PRO A 68 -10.73 37.19 -50.34
CA PRO A 68 -10.09 37.26 -49.04
C PRO A 68 -10.60 36.10 -48.19
N ASN A 69 -9.76 35.08 -48.00
CA ASN A 69 -10.00 34.04 -46.99
C ASN A 69 -9.98 34.69 -45.61
N TYR A 70 -11.16 35.01 -45.08
CA TYR A 70 -11.31 35.50 -43.71
C TYR A 70 -11.14 34.33 -42.75
N VAL A 71 -9.90 34.06 -42.36
CA VAL A 71 -9.59 33.09 -41.31
C VAL A 71 -9.96 33.71 -39.96
N ARG A 72 -11.04 33.21 -39.35
CA ARG A 72 -11.39 33.54 -37.96
C ARG A 72 -10.35 32.92 -37.03
N HIS A 73 -9.45 33.74 -36.49
CA HIS A 73 -8.60 33.34 -35.37
C HIS A 73 -9.44 33.29 -34.09
N TYR A 74 -9.88 32.09 -33.69
CA TYR A 74 -10.44 31.89 -32.37
C TYR A 74 -9.34 32.04 -31.31
N ALA A 75 -9.60 32.86 -30.29
CA ALA A 75 -8.70 33.03 -29.16
C ALA A 75 -8.46 31.68 -28.47
N THR A 76 -7.25 31.15 -28.54
CA THR A 76 -6.84 30.06 -27.66
C THR A 76 -6.80 30.65 -26.26
N LYS A 77 -7.68 30.15 -25.37
CA LYS A 77 -7.55 30.44 -23.95
C LYS A 77 -6.15 29.99 -23.54
N LYS A 78 -5.31 30.94 -23.13
CA LYS A 78 -4.01 30.69 -22.50
C LYS A 78 -4.22 29.57 -21.49
N SER A 79 -3.65 28.40 -21.77
CA SER A 79 -3.63 27.30 -20.82
C SER A 79 -2.87 27.83 -19.61
N LYS A 80 -3.59 28.20 -18.55
CA LYS A 80 -3.00 28.28 -17.22
C LYS A 80 -2.52 26.86 -16.94
N ALA A 81 -1.24 26.61 -17.20
CA ALA A 81 -0.55 25.49 -16.61
C ALA A 81 -0.84 25.60 -15.11
N LYS A 82 -1.66 24.68 -14.62
CA LYS A 82 -1.97 24.54 -13.21
C LYS A 82 -0.65 24.09 -12.59
N ALA A 83 0.19 25.05 -12.23
CA ALA A 83 1.33 24.80 -11.37
C ALA A 83 0.77 23.97 -10.21
N LYS A 84 1.34 22.78 -10.00
CA LYS A 84 1.13 22.01 -8.77
C LYS A 84 1.60 22.92 -7.65
N GLY A 85 0.70 23.77 -7.16
CA GLY A 85 0.90 24.50 -5.93
C GLY A 85 1.11 23.45 -4.87
N GLN A 86 2.28 23.46 -4.25
CA GLN A 86 2.44 22.89 -2.93
C GLN A 86 1.24 23.42 -2.13
N THR A 87 0.36 22.52 -1.69
CA THR A 87 -0.69 22.86 -0.73
C THR A 87 0.03 23.51 0.42
N ALA A 88 -0.09 24.83 0.52
CA ALA A 88 0.49 25.61 1.61
C ALA A 88 0.13 24.87 2.89
N LYS A 89 1.14 24.44 3.63
CA LYS A 89 0.97 23.81 4.94
C LYS A 89 0.14 24.82 5.73
N VAL A 90 -1.13 24.49 5.95
CA VAL A 90 -2.08 25.38 6.61
C VAL A 90 -1.62 25.47 8.06
N ASN A 91 -0.72 26.41 8.34
CA ASN A 91 -0.31 26.75 9.69
C ASN A 91 -1.48 27.49 10.33
N ILE A 92 -2.28 26.76 11.09
CA ILE A 92 -3.34 27.35 11.92
C ILE A 92 -3.11 26.88 13.35
N ASN A 93 -3.35 27.80 14.27
CA ASN A 93 -3.29 27.62 15.71
C ASN A 93 -4.19 26.44 16.11
N ALA A 94 -3.58 25.29 16.41
CA ALA A 94 -4.27 24.06 16.79
C ALA A 94 -5.25 24.28 17.95
N ALA A 95 -4.91 25.17 18.88
CA ALA A 95 -5.71 25.50 20.06
C ALA A 95 -7.11 26.05 19.74
N LEU A 96 -7.29 26.84 18.66
CA LEU A 96 -8.63 27.36 18.30
C LEU A 96 -9.50 26.32 17.59
N VAL A 97 -8.90 25.25 17.08
CA VAL A 97 -9.60 24.22 16.31
C VAL A 97 -10.03 23.05 17.21
N GLU A 98 -9.25 22.76 18.24
CA GLU A 98 -9.51 21.72 19.25
C GLU A 98 -10.86 21.94 19.99
N ASP A 99 -11.21 23.19 20.30
CA ASP A 99 -12.45 23.52 21.02
C ASP A 99 -13.73 23.31 20.19
N ILE A 100 -13.62 23.28 18.86
CA ILE A 100 -14.76 23.20 17.94
C ILE A 100 -15.02 21.75 17.55
N ILE A 101 -13.97 21.04 17.13
CA ILE A 101 -13.97 19.62 16.75
C ILE A 101 -12.62 19.00 17.09
N SER A 102 -12.65 17.84 17.74
CA SER A 102 -11.50 16.96 17.91
C SER A 102 -10.94 16.52 16.55
N LEU A 103 -9.94 17.23 16.01
CA LEU A 103 -9.23 16.81 14.80
C LEU A 103 -8.53 15.46 14.99
N GLU A 104 -8.20 15.12 16.23
CA GLU A 104 -7.60 13.84 16.60
C GLU A 104 -8.56 12.68 16.33
N GLU A 105 -9.83 12.78 16.74
CA GLU A 105 -10.86 11.76 16.44
C GLU A 105 -11.01 11.53 14.93
N VAL A 106 -11.03 12.61 14.14
CA VAL A 106 -11.15 12.49 12.68
C VAL A 106 -9.93 11.78 12.09
N LYS A 107 -8.72 12.03 12.62
CA LYS A 107 -7.50 11.32 12.19
C LYS A 107 -7.55 9.85 12.59
N GLU A 108 -8.03 9.53 13.79
CA GLU A 108 -8.19 8.16 14.26
C GLU A 108 -9.20 7.39 13.39
N ASP A 109 -10.36 8.00 13.08
CA ASP A 109 -11.36 7.42 12.17
C ASP A 109 -10.76 7.16 10.77
N MET A 110 -10.01 8.12 10.22
CA MET A 110 -9.34 7.95 8.93
C MET A 110 -8.24 6.87 8.99
N ALA A 111 -7.49 6.79 10.10
CA ALA A 111 -6.49 5.76 10.32
C ALA A 111 -7.13 4.35 10.47
N ALA A 112 -8.29 4.25 11.12
CA ALA A 112 -9.05 3.01 11.23
C ALA A 112 -9.48 2.47 9.85
N VAL A 113 -9.85 3.35 8.92
CA VAL A 113 -10.14 2.95 7.53
C VAL A 113 -8.89 2.35 6.85
N LEU A 114 -7.69 2.91 7.09
CA LEU A 114 -6.45 2.35 6.58
C LEU A 114 -6.10 1.00 7.22
N THR A 115 -6.30 0.84 8.52
CA THR A 115 -6.02 -0.45 9.19
C THR A 115 -6.96 -1.54 8.69
N SER A 116 -8.26 -1.25 8.55
CA SER A 116 -9.22 -2.20 7.96
C SER A 116 -8.84 -2.60 6.53
N LEU A 117 -8.41 -1.65 5.69
CA LEU A 117 -7.96 -1.97 4.34
C LEU A 117 -6.72 -2.89 4.35
N LYS A 118 -5.75 -2.64 5.25
CA LYS A 118 -4.57 -3.50 5.37
C LYS A 118 -4.93 -4.93 5.78
N GLU A 119 -5.89 -5.08 6.70
CA GLU A 119 -6.42 -6.38 7.11
C GLU A 119 -7.16 -7.08 5.97
N ASP A 120 -7.97 -6.36 5.20
CA ASP A 120 -8.67 -6.92 4.03
C ASP A 120 -7.67 -7.42 2.98
N PHE A 121 -6.58 -6.68 2.77
CA PHE A 121 -5.50 -7.08 1.87
C PHE A 121 -4.75 -8.31 2.37
N SER A 122 -4.40 -8.40 3.66
CA SER A 122 -3.68 -9.55 4.18
C SER A 122 -4.53 -10.83 4.15
N ARG A 123 -5.83 -10.72 4.41
CA ARG A 123 -6.76 -11.86 4.43
C ARG A 123 -7.13 -12.34 3.03
N ASN A 124 -7.41 -11.43 2.09
CA ASN A 124 -8.01 -11.81 0.80
C ASN A 124 -7.02 -11.85 -0.37
N LEU A 125 -5.90 -11.13 -0.31
CA LEU A 125 -5.00 -10.93 -1.46
C LEU A 125 -3.68 -11.69 -1.35
N SER A 126 -3.63 -12.77 -0.57
CA SER A 126 -2.43 -13.61 -0.47
C SER A 126 -2.33 -14.57 -1.65
N ILE A 127 -1.18 -14.57 -2.34
CA ILE A 127 -0.82 -15.67 -3.23
C ILE A 127 -0.50 -16.85 -2.32
N ARG A 128 -1.36 -17.86 -2.33
CA ARG A 128 -1.35 -19.00 -1.40
C ARG A 128 -0.20 -20.00 -1.65
N THR A 129 1.00 -19.51 -1.95
CA THR A 129 2.21 -20.29 -2.24
C THR A 129 3.30 -20.09 -1.18
N SER A 130 3.11 -19.19 -0.21
CA SER A 130 4.06 -19.00 0.89
C SER A 130 3.87 -20.06 1.98
N PRO A 131 4.94 -20.44 2.71
CA PRO A 131 4.84 -21.42 3.81
C PRO A 131 3.84 -20.98 4.89
N GLY A 132 3.74 -19.68 5.16
CA GLY A 132 2.79 -19.13 6.15
C GLY A 132 1.32 -19.27 5.76
N ALA A 133 1.00 -19.62 4.51
CA ALA A 133 -0.40 -19.89 4.13
C ALA A 133 -0.98 -21.11 4.85
N LEU A 134 -0.13 -22.06 5.27
CA LEU A 134 -0.55 -23.28 5.95
C LEU A 134 -0.67 -23.11 7.48
N ASP A 135 -0.16 -22.02 8.05
CA ASP A 135 -0.14 -21.79 9.50
C ASP A 135 -1.54 -21.61 10.10
N HIS A 136 -2.49 -21.11 9.31
CA HIS A 136 -3.87 -20.88 9.75
C HIS A 136 -4.72 -22.16 9.76
N ILE A 137 -4.19 -23.29 9.25
CA ILE A 137 -4.92 -24.55 9.19
C ILE A 137 -4.95 -25.15 10.59
N THR A 138 -6.16 -25.31 11.12
CA THR A 138 -6.38 -25.97 12.41
C THR A 138 -6.58 -27.46 12.20
N VAL A 139 -5.79 -28.26 12.89
CA VAL A 139 -5.83 -29.72 12.85
C VAL A 139 -6.53 -30.22 14.10
N THR A 140 -7.49 -31.13 13.93
CA THR A 140 -8.18 -31.78 15.06
C THR A 140 -7.51 -33.13 15.32
N THR A 141 -6.76 -33.22 16.41
CA THR A 141 -6.14 -34.46 16.91
C THR A 141 -6.99 -35.03 18.06
N LYS A 142 -6.65 -36.22 18.55
CA LYS A 142 -7.33 -36.86 19.69
C LYS A 142 -7.29 -35.99 20.96
N ASP A 143 -6.21 -35.24 21.14
CA ASP A 143 -5.96 -34.43 22.34
C ASP A 143 -6.55 -33.01 22.27
N GLY A 144 -7.09 -32.61 21.11
CA GLY A 144 -7.65 -31.28 20.91
C GLY A 144 -7.37 -30.70 19.52
N LYS A 145 -7.73 -29.41 19.35
CA LYS A 145 -7.49 -28.64 18.13
C LYS A 145 -6.22 -27.83 18.26
N PHE A 146 -5.28 -28.04 17.35
CA PHE A 146 -3.99 -27.34 17.32
C PHE A 146 -3.72 -26.75 15.93
N PRO A 147 -3.06 -25.59 15.82
CA PRO A 147 -2.59 -25.09 14.54
C PRO A 147 -1.46 -25.97 13.99
N LEU A 148 -1.37 -26.08 12.66
CA LEU A 148 -0.39 -26.94 12.00
C LEU A 148 1.07 -26.64 12.41
N ASN A 149 1.39 -25.35 12.62
CA ASN A 149 2.73 -24.89 13.02
C ASN A 149 3.22 -25.48 14.37
N GLN A 150 2.31 -25.89 15.26
CA GLN A 150 2.70 -26.52 16.53
C GLN A 150 2.99 -28.02 16.39
N LEU A 151 2.36 -28.67 15.41
CA LEU A 151 2.47 -30.11 15.22
C LEU A 151 3.65 -30.50 14.32
N GLY A 152 4.05 -29.61 13.41
CA GLY A 152 5.14 -29.88 12.48
C GLY A 152 5.83 -28.63 11.95
N GLN A 153 7.05 -28.82 11.46
CA GLN A 153 7.84 -27.75 10.86
C GLN A 153 7.53 -27.64 9.36
N ILE A 154 7.04 -26.48 8.93
CA ILE A 154 6.77 -26.21 7.52
C ILE A 154 8.03 -25.65 6.86
N SER A 155 8.45 -26.27 5.76
CA SER A 155 9.62 -25.86 4.97
C SER A 155 9.27 -25.84 3.48
N MET A 156 9.84 -24.88 2.76
CA MET A 156 9.65 -24.76 1.32
C MET A 156 10.86 -25.34 0.59
N LYS A 157 10.68 -26.49 -0.08
CA LYS A 157 11.75 -27.14 -0.87
C LYS A 157 11.81 -26.59 -2.29
N SER A 158 10.66 -26.26 -2.86
CA SER A 158 10.49 -25.64 -4.18
C SER A 158 9.23 -24.77 -4.15
N PRO A 159 9.09 -23.73 -4.99
CA PRO A 159 7.87 -22.90 -5.02
C PRO A 159 6.57 -23.67 -5.29
N GLN A 160 6.66 -24.90 -5.82
CA GLN A 160 5.53 -25.79 -6.10
C GLN A 160 5.43 -26.96 -5.11
N LEU A 161 6.38 -27.11 -4.18
CA LEU A 161 6.44 -28.23 -3.27
C LEU A 161 6.80 -27.76 -1.86
N LEU A 162 5.79 -27.76 -1.00
CA LEU A 162 5.93 -27.55 0.43
C LEU A 162 6.14 -28.87 1.14
N VAL A 163 6.93 -28.85 2.19
CA VAL A 163 7.29 -30.03 2.97
C VAL A 163 6.98 -29.75 4.44
N VAL A 164 6.11 -30.57 5.02
CA VAL A 164 5.78 -30.52 6.45
C VAL A 164 6.46 -31.70 7.13
N ASN A 165 7.39 -31.39 8.03
CA ASN A 165 8.13 -32.38 8.81
C ASN A 165 7.39 -32.64 10.13
N MET A 166 6.94 -33.88 10.35
CA MET A 166 6.13 -34.28 11.50
C MET A 166 6.90 -35.17 12.48
N THR A 167 8.20 -34.91 12.68
CA THR A 167 9.07 -35.75 13.53
C THR A 167 8.67 -35.77 15.00
N GLY A 168 7.96 -34.75 15.48
CA GLY A 168 7.50 -34.67 16.88
C GLY A 168 6.27 -35.51 17.19
N PHE A 169 5.36 -35.69 16.22
CA PHE A 169 4.04 -36.31 16.42
C PHE A 169 3.62 -37.15 15.21
N PRO A 170 4.20 -38.35 15.02
CA PRO A 170 3.87 -39.21 13.88
C PRO A 170 2.41 -39.71 13.91
N GLU A 171 1.79 -39.84 15.09
CA GLU A 171 0.38 -40.24 15.21
C GLU A 171 -0.63 -39.19 14.70
N ALA A 172 -0.24 -37.91 14.67
CA ALA A 172 -1.08 -36.81 14.20
C ALA A 172 -1.07 -36.67 12.67
N MET A 173 -0.23 -37.43 11.97
CA MET A 173 -0.02 -37.31 10.52
C MET A 173 -1.31 -37.51 9.71
N ALA A 174 -2.11 -38.54 10.06
CA ALA A 174 -3.38 -38.78 9.37
C ALA A 174 -4.39 -37.64 9.56
N ALA A 175 -4.39 -37.00 10.74
CA ALA A 175 -5.24 -35.84 11.01
C ALA A 175 -4.76 -34.62 10.21
N VAL A 176 -3.45 -34.40 10.10
CA VAL A 176 -2.85 -33.33 9.28
C VAL A 176 -3.18 -33.51 7.80
N THR A 177 -3.03 -34.72 7.26
CA THR A 177 -3.36 -35.02 5.85
C THR A 177 -4.82 -34.68 5.53
N ARG A 178 -5.75 -35.07 6.42
CA ARG A 178 -7.17 -34.73 6.26
C ARG A 178 -7.41 -33.22 6.37
N ALA A 179 -6.82 -32.56 7.36
CA ALA A 179 -6.96 -31.11 7.54
C ALA A 179 -6.42 -30.30 6.34
N LEU A 180 -5.35 -30.78 5.69
CA LEU A 180 -4.80 -30.19 4.48
C LEU A 180 -5.72 -30.38 3.27
N GLN A 181 -6.35 -31.56 3.13
CA GLN A 181 -7.33 -31.84 2.07
C GLN A 181 -8.63 -31.05 2.24
N ASP A 182 -9.14 -30.96 3.48
CA ASP A 182 -10.37 -30.22 3.82
C ASP A 182 -10.16 -28.70 3.84
N SER A 183 -8.91 -28.24 3.83
CA SER A 183 -8.60 -26.81 3.81
C SER A 183 -9.15 -26.14 2.54
N SER A 184 -9.42 -24.84 2.63
CA SER A 184 -9.89 -24.01 1.50
C SER A 184 -8.94 -23.97 0.29
N MET A 185 -7.78 -24.64 0.36
CA MET A 185 -6.79 -24.73 -0.70
C MET A 185 -6.93 -26.01 -1.55
N GLY A 186 -7.66 -27.04 -1.08
CA GLY A 186 -7.90 -28.27 -1.83
C GLY A 186 -6.60 -28.95 -2.29
N LEU A 187 -5.59 -28.99 -1.42
CA LEU A 187 -4.28 -29.55 -1.75
C LEU A 187 -4.32 -31.07 -1.63
N ASN A 188 -3.49 -31.76 -2.42
CA ASN A 188 -3.34 -33.21 -2.35
C ASN A 188 -2.01 -33.60 -1.67
N PRO A 189 -1.96 -33.72 -0.34
CA PRO A 189 -0.76 -34.12 0.39
C PRO A 189 -0.36 -35.58 0.11
N GLU A 190 0.93 -35.81 -0.13
CA GLU A 190 1.56 -37.12 -0.25
C GLU A 190 2.42 -37.39 0.98
N VAL A 191 2.28 -38.56 1.57
CA VAL A 191 2.98 -38.93 2.82
C VAL A 191 4.18 -39.82 2.49
N GLU A 192 5.37 -39.41 2.92
CA GLU A 192 6.62 -40.17 2.84
C GLU A 192 7.21 -40.36 4.25
N GLY A 193 6.88 -41.46 4.92
CA GLY A 193 7.38 -41.76 6.26
C GLY A 193 6.94 -40.71 7.29
N THR A 194 7.87 -39.85 7.72
CA THR A 194 7.62 -38.76 8.69
C THR A 194 7.48 -37.38 8.03
N ILE A 195 7.48 -37.33 6.70
CA ILE A 195 7.46 -36.10 5.90
C ILE A 195 6.19 -36.07 5.04
N ILE A 196 5.47 -34.95 5.04
CA ILE A 196 4.31 -34.74 4.16
C ILE A 196 4.70 -33.75 3.06
N ARG A 197 4.58 -34.18 1.81
CA ARG A 197 4.78 -33.35 0.62
C ARG A 197 3.45 -32.78 0.16
N VAL A 198 3.39 -31.46 0.04
CA VAL A 198 2.20 -30.76 -0.40
C VAL A 198 2.51 -30.08 -1.74
N PRO A 199 2.12 -30.69 -2.87
CA PRO A 199 2.23 -30.06 -4.18
C PRO A 199 1.24 -28.89 -4.26
N VAL A 200 1.75 -27.70 -4.54
CA VAL A 200 0.95 -26.49 -4.72
C VAL A 200 0.74 -26.25 -6.22
N PRO A 201 -0.52 -26.20 -6.70
CA PRO A 201 -0.80 -25.88 -8.09
C PRO A 201 -0.23 -24.51 -8.48
N LYS A 202 0.22 -24.39 -9.74
CA LYS A 202 0.68 -23.11 -10.26
C LYS A 202 -0.48 -22.13 -10.32
N VAL A 203 -0.30 -20.93 -9.76
CA VAL A 203 -1.26 -19.84 -9.91
C VAL A 203 -1.24 -19.35 -11.37
N THR A 204 -2.38 -19.43 -12.05
CA THR A 204 -2.53 -18.94 -13.43
C THR A 204 -2.51 -17.41 -13.45
N ARG A 205 -2.17 -16.83 -14.61
CA ARG A 205 -2.22 -15.37 -14.82
C ARG A 205 -3.62 -14.81 -14.58
N GLU A 206 -4.65 -15.52 -15.03
CA GLU A 206 -6.05 -15.15 -14.82
C GLU A 206 -6.40 -15.03 -13.33
N HIS A 207 -5.88 -15.94 -12.49
CA HIS A 207 -6.10 -15.88 -11.04
C HIS A 207 -5.45 -14.63 -10.44
N ARG A 208 -4.21 -14.31 -10.82
CA ARG A 208 -3.52 -13.07 -10.38
C ARG A 208 -4.29 -11.82 -10.82
N GLU A 209 -4.80 -11.78 -12.04
CA GLU A 209 -5.62 -10.67 -12.54
C GLU A 209 -6.94 -10.53 -11.76
N ASN A 210 -7.56 -11.64 -11.35
CA ASN A 210 -8.74 -11.62 -10.50
C ASN A 210 -8.45 -11.07 -9.09
N LEU A 211 -7.30 -11.43 -8.48
CA LEU A 211 -6.87 -10.84 -7.21
C LEU A 211 -6.65 -9.32 -7.33
N VAL A 212 -6.07 -8.84 -8.43
CA VAL A 212 -5.92 -7.40 -8.68
C VAL A 212 -7.27 -6.70 -8.81
N LYS A 213 -8.26 -7.32 -9.45
CA LYS A 213 -9.63 -6.77 -9.51
C LYS A 213 -10.25 -6.67 -8.11
N LEU A 214 -10.08 -7.70 -7.26
CA LEU A 214 -10.54 -7.67 -5.87
C LEU A 214 -9.84 -6.57 -5.06
N ALA A 215 -8.52 -6.40 -5.23
CA ALA A 215 -7.76 -5.33 -4.56
C ALA A 215 -8.31 -3.93 -4.88
N LYS A 216 -8.69 -3.71 -6.15
CA LYS A 216 -9.36 -2.46 -6.58
C LYS A 216 -10.72 -2.29 -5.92
N GLN A 217 -11.52 -3.36 -5.79
CA GLN A 217 -12.81 -3.29 -5.11
C GLN A 217 -12.68 -2.90 -3.64
N PHE A 218 -11.73 -3.51 -2.90
CA PHE A 218 -11.47 -3.14 -1.50
C PHE A 218 -10.97 -1.69 -1.36
N SER A 219 -10.12 -1.24 -2.28
CA SER A 219 -9.63 0.15 -2.27
C SER A 219 -10.77 1.14 -2.53
N ASN A 220 -11.71 0.82 -3.41
CA ASN A 220 -12.90 1.64 -3.64
C ASN A 220 -13.79 1.70 -2.39
N LYS A 221 -14.02 0.56 -1.72
CA LYS A 221 -14.76 0.52 -0.45
C LYS A 221 -14.12 1.40 0.62
N ALA A 222 -12.79 1.35 0.76
CA ALA A 222 -12.07 2.20 1.72
C ALA A 222 -12.18 3.69 1.36
N LYS A 223 -12.07 4.05 0.08
CA LYS A 223 -12.29 5.44 -0.39
C LYS A 223 -13.71 5.92 -0.09
N ASP A 224 -14.71 5.06 -0.24
CA ASP A 224 -16.09 5.40 0.10
C ASP A 224 -16.29 5.56 1.61
N SER A 225 -15.67 4.71 2.45
CA SER A 225 -15.64 4.90 3.90
C SER A 225 -14.96 6.22 4.29
N LEU A 226 -13.82 6.55 3.67
CA LEU A 226 -13.10 7.81 3.89
C LEU A 226 -13.98 9.03 3.52
N ARG A 227 -14.72 8.95 2.41
CA ARG A 227 -15.69 9.99 2.01
C ARG A 227 -16.79 10.18 3.06
N LYS A 228 -17.30 9.09 3.66
CA LYS A 228 -18.29 9.15 4.74
C LYS A 228 -17.71 9.85 5.96
N VAL A 229 -16.53 9.46 6.43
CA VAL A 229 -15.83 10.09 7.58
C VAL A 229 -15.64 11.59 7.33
N ARG A 230 -15.11 11.97 6.15
CA ARG A 230 -14.94 13.37 5.76
C ARG A 230 -16.27 14.13 5.76
N THR A 231 -17.34 13.55 5.20
CA THR A 231 -18.65 14.21 5.12
C THR A 231 -19.26 14.38 6.51
N ASN A 232 -19.10 13.39 7.40
CA ASN A 232 -19.52 13.48 8.78
C ASN A 232 -18.73 14.57 9.53
N ALA A 233 -17.41 14.65 9.35
CA ALA A 233 -16.59 15.71 9.92
C ALA A 233 -17.04 17.10 9.43
N VAL A 234 -17.18 17.31 8.13
CA VAL A 234 -17.62 18.60 7.55
C VAL A 234 -19.04 18.98 8.01
N THR A 235 -19.96 18.02 8.10
CA THR A 235 -21.31 18.31 8.60
C THR A 235 -21.32 18.67 10.08
N ARG A 236 -20.44 18.08 10.91
CA ARG A 236 -20.22 18.53 12.29
C ARG A 236 -19.71 19.98 12.33
N VAL A 237 -18.70 20.33 11.52
CA VAL A 237 -18.15 21.70 11.48
C VAL A 237 -19.26 22.70 11.14
N LYS A 238 -20.11 22.36 10.17
CA LYS A 238 -21.21 23.23 9.73
C LYS A 238 -22.34 23.35 10.75
N LYS A 239 -22.50 22.42 11.68
CA LYS A 239 -23.51 22.50 12.75
C LYS A 239 -23.04 23.42 13.88
N SER A 240 -21.74 23.42 14.19
CA SER A 240 -21.14 24.27 15.22
C SER A 240 -21.02 25.75 14.81
N LYS A 241 -21.73 26.21 13.78
CA LYS A 241 -21.65 27.58 13.23
C LYS A 241 -22.05 28.68 14.21
N GLU A 242 -22.84 28.36 15.22
CA GLU A 242 -23.32 29.32 16.21
C GLU A 242 -22.15 29.76 17.12
N GLY A 243 -21.58 30.95 16.86
CA GLY A 243 -20.50 31.54 17.65
C GLY A 243 -19.10 31.50 17.03
N ILE A 244 -18.95 31.01 15.79
CA ILE A 244 -17.65 30.87 15.12
C ILE A 244 -17.60 31.72 13.85
N SER A 245 -16.46 32.34 13.58
CA SER A 245 -16.24 33.09 12.33
C SER A 245 -16.29 32.16 11.10
N GLU A 246 -16.87 32.64 10.01
CA GLU A 246 -16.95 31.91 8.73
C GLU A 246 -15.55 31.58 8.18
N ASP A 247 -14.58 32.47 8.39
CA ASP A 247 -13.18 32.26 7.98
C ASP A 247 -12.57 31.03 8.67
N THR A 248 -12.79 30.88 9.98
CA THR A 248 -12.32 29.72 10.75
C THR A 248 -12.93 28.41 10.24
N ILE A 249 -14.22 28.43 9.90
CA ILE A 249 -14.90 27.24 9.35
C ILE A 249 -14.30 26.83 8.01
N HIS A 250 -14.09 27.78 7.10
CA HIS A 250 -13.47 27.50 5.81
C HIS A 250 -12.04 26.97 5.93
N LEU A 251 -11.31 27.43 6.94
CA LEU A 251 -9.98 26.92 7.23
C LEU A 251 -10.00 25.47 7.73
N ILE A 252 -10.92 25.13 8.64
CA ILE A 252 -11.09 23.75 9.14
C ILE A 252 -11.52 22.81 8.00
N GLU A 253 -12.45 23.23 7.14
CA GLU A 253 -12.85 22.46 5.97
C GLU A 253 -11.65 22.17 5.03
N LYS A 254 -10.79 23.17 4.79
CA LYS A 254 -9.57 22.99 4.00
C LYS A 254 -8.61 22.00 4.67
N GLN A 255 -8.47 22.05 6.00
CA GLN A 255 -7.61 21.12 6.73
C GLN A 255 -8.13 19.68 6.66
N ILE A 256 -9.43 19.46 6.89
CA ILE A 256 -10.07 18.14 6.75
C ILE A 256 -9.87 17.60 5.33
N GLN A 257 -10.00 18.45 4.31
CA GLN A 257 -9.78 18.08 2.92
C GLN A 257 -8.32 17.68 2.67
N GLN A 258 -7.35 18.45 3.18
CA GLN A 258 -5.91 18.12 3.05
C GLN A 258 -5.57 16.80 3.74
N MET A 259 -6.11 16.53 4.92
CA MET A 259 -5.91 15.24 5.60
C MET A 259 -6.49 14.11 4.76
N ALA A 260 -7.73 14.23 4.29
CA ALA A 260 -8.37 13.23 3.46
C ALA A 260 -7.59 12.95 2.16
N ASP A 261 -7.09 13.98 1.49
CA ASP A 261 -6.27 13.83 0.27
C ASP A 261 -4.95 13.08 0.55
N GLY A 262 -4.35 13.28 1.73
CA GLY A 262 -3.20 12.50 2.19
C GLY A 262 -3.53 11.01 2.35
N TYR A 263 -4.63 10.68 3.03
CA TYR A 263 -5.08 9.29 3.20
C TYR A 263 -5.46 8.63 1.87
N VAL A 264 -6.06 9.36 0.93
CA VAL A 264 -6.33 8.85 -0.43
C VAL A 264 -5.03 8.46 -1.14
N ALA A 265 -3.99 9.32 -1.05
CA ALA A 265 -2.69 9.01 -1.64
C ALA A 265 -2.05 7.77 -0.99
N ASP A 266 -2.22 7.57 0.31
CA ASP A 266 -1.71 6.38 1.00
C ASP A 266 -2.47 5.10 0.64
N ILE A 267 -3.78 5.17 0.43
CA ILE A 267 -4.58 4.06 -0.13
C ILE A 267 -4.04 3.69 -1.53
N ASP A 268 -3.80 4.69 -2.38
CA ASP A 268 -3.31 4.46 -3.74
C ASP A 268 -1.90 3.86 -3.76
N LYS A 269 -1.01 4.30 -2.85
CA LYS A 269 0.31 3.69 -2.65
C LYS A 269 0.19 2.23 -2.23
N GLN A 270 -0.68 1.91 -1.26
CA GLN A 270 -0.87 0.54 -0.78
C GLN A 270 -1.44 -0.37 -1.88
N LEU A 271 -2.40 0.12 -2.66
CA LEU A 271 -2.91 -0.60 -3.83
C LEU A 271 -1.81 -0.85 -4.85
N ALA A 272 -0.97 0.14 -5.15
CA ALA A 272 0.12 0.01 -6.13
C ALA A 272 1.16 -1.03 -5.67
N THR A 273 1.57 -0.96 -4.40
CA THR A 273 2.49 -1.94 -3.80
C THR A 273 1.92 -3.34 -3.88
N LYS A 274 0.65 -3.54 -3.48
CA LYS A 274 -0.01 -4.86 -3.52
C LYS A 274 -0.23 -5.36 -4.94
N THR A 275 -0.56 -4.48 -5.88
CA THR A 275 -0.71 -4.86 -7.29
C THR A 275 0.62 -5.32 -7.88
N LYS A 276 1.73 -4.65 -7.51
CA LYS A 276 3.08 -5.07 -7.91
C LYS A 276 3.48 -6.42 -7.30
N GLU A 277 3.15 -6.66 -6.04
CA GLU A 277 3.35 -7.96 -5.39
C GLU A 277 2.56 -9.10 -6.06
N LEU A 278 1.34 -8.81 -6.55
CA LEU A 278 0.48 -9.82 -7.19
C LEU A 278 0.91 -10.17 -8.62
N LEU A 279 1.40 -9.19 -9.37
CA LEU A 279 1.79 -9.34 -10.78
C LEU A 279 3.27 -9.64 -10.99
N GLY A 280 4.12 -9.29 -10.02
CA GLY A 280 5.55 -9.63 -10.00
C GLY A 280 5.78 -11.14 -9.90
#